data_AF-A0A0K0E1H9-F1
#
_entry.id   AF-A0A0K0E1H9-F1
#
_cell.length_a   1.000
_cell.length_b   1.000
_cell.length_c   1.000
_cell.angle_alpha   90.00
_cell.angle_beta   90.00
_cell.angle_gamma   90.00
#
_symmetry.space_group_name_H-M   'P 1'
#
loop_
_entity.id
_entity.type
_entity.pdbx_description
1 polymer ?
#
loop_
_entity_poly.entity_id
_entity_poly.type
_entity_poly.pdbx_seq_one_letter_code
_entity_poly.pdbx_strand_id
1 'polypeptide(L)' 'MFKRFQDDREDVEDDSCPSSLSTSKTDENIEKVGNLIRSDCWLTIRAIAETVGIDKEC' A
#
# COMPACT_ATOMS: atom_id res chain seq x y z
N MET A 1 -7.23 -33.01 -9.41
CA MET A 1 -6.14 -32.07 -9.75
C MET A 1 -5.00 -32.29 -8.74
N PHE A 2 -4.16 -33.31 -8.95
CA PHE A 2 -3.14 -33.77 -7.98
C PHE A 2 -1.73 -33.28 -8.35
N LYS A 3 -1.56 -31.98 -8.58
CA LYS A 3 -0.24 -31.40 -8.89
C LYS A 3 0.54 -30.95 -7.65
N ARG A 4 -0.15 -30.68 -6.53
CA ARG A 4 0.49 -30.22 -5.28
C ARG A 4 1.07 -31.33 -4.41
N PHE A 5 0.74 -32.60 -4.68
CA PHE A 5 1.17 -33.75 -3.87
C PHE A 5 2.34 -34.54 -4.47
N GLN A 6 2.83 -34.15 -5.64
CA GLN A 6 4.02 -34.77 -6.25
C GLN A 6 5.31 -34.00 -5.97
N ASP A 7 5.18 -32.78 -5.46
CA ASP A 7 6.30 -31.96 -5.03
C ASP A 7 6.40 -32.13 -3.51
N ASP A 8 7.52 -32.67 -3.04
CA ASP A 8 7.82 -32.96 -1.64
C ASP A 8 8.08 -31.65 -0.88
N ARG A 9 7.12 -30.72 -0.91
CA ARG A 9 7.17 -29.47 -0.14
C ARG A 9 6.75 -29.78 1.28
N GLU A 10 7.75 -30.06 2.10
CA GLU A 10 7.66 -30.03 3.57
C GLU A 10 7.71 -28.56 4.07
N ASP A 11 6.96 -27.67 3.44
CA ASP A 11 6.88 -26.26 3.84
C ASP A 11 5.43 -25.96 4.23
N VAL A 12 5.22 -25.71 5.53
CA VAL A 12 3.94 -25.35 6.14
C VAL A 12 3.65 -23.85 5.96
N GLU A 13 4.67 -23.09 5.57
CA GLU A 13 4.56 -21.66 5.37
C GLU A 13 3.81 -21.37 4.07
N ASP A 14 2.91 -20.38 4.13
CA ASP A 14 2.16 -19.94 2.97
C ASP A 14 3.12 -19.26 1.99
N ASP A 15 3.07 -19.62 0.70
CA ASP A 15 3.82 -18.90 -0.34
C ASP A 15 3.50 -17.41 -0.20
N SER A 16 4.53 -16.55 -0.24
CA SER A 16 4.36 -15.10 -0.07
C SER A 16 3.27 -14.59 -1.01
N CYS A 17 2.08 -14.34 -0.44
CA CYS A 17 1.08 -13.58 -1.14
C CYS A 17 1.72 -12.23 -1.46
N PRO A 18 1.57 -11.69 -2.67
CA PRO A 18 1.93 -10.32 -2.92
C PRO A 18 1.05 -9.49 -1.98
N SER A 19 1.62 -9.13 -0.82
CA SER A 19 1.04 -8.18 0.10
C SER A 19 0.56 -7.05 -0.77
N SER A 20 -0.76 -6.84 -0.81
CA SER A 20 -1.37 -5.83 -1.66
C SER A 20 -0.50 -4.59 -1.54
N LEU A 21 0.16 -4.18 -2.64
CA LEU A 21 0.96 -2.96 -2.63
C LEU A 21 -0.03 -1.87 -2.25
N SER A 22 -0.04 -1.46 -0.99
CA SER A 22 -0.76 -0.26 -0.56
C SER A 22 0.00 0.89 -1.21
N THR A 23 -0.36 1.19 -2.45
CA THR A 23 0.13 2.34 -3.22
C THR A 23 -0.08 3.64 -2.45
N SER A 24 -0.95 3.64 -1.43
CA SER A 24 -1.19 4.71 -0.46
C SER A 24 -0.06 4.96 0.56
N LYS A 25 0.83 4.00 0.84
CA LYS A 25 1.87 4.09 1.90
C LYS A 25 3.28 3.87 1.34
N THR A 26 3.65 4.56 0.27
CA THR A 26 5.05 4.63 -0.19
C THR A 26 5.76 5.80 0.51
N ASP A 27 7.09 5.79 0.57
CA ASP A 27 7.83 6.90 1.17
C ASP A 27 7.64 8.22 0.40
N GLU A 28 7.49 8.15 -0.92
CA GLU A 28 7.30 9.33 -1.78
C GLU A 28 6.01 10.10 -1.45
N ASN A 29 4.90 9.38 -1.21
CA ASN A 29 3.64 9.99 -0.82
C ASN A 29 3.64 10.48 0.62
N ILE A 30 4.36 9.81 1.52
CA ILE A 30 4.54 10.30 2.89
C ILE A 30 5.24 11.67 2.86
N GLU A 31 6.29 11.82 2.06
CA GLU A 31 7.00 13.09 1.89
C GLU A 31 6.12 14.17 1.27
N LYS A 32 5.40 13.85 0.17
CA LYS A 32 4.47 14.79 -0.49
C LYS A 32 3.40 15.32 0.47
N VAL A 33 2.77 14.43 1.24
CA VAL A 33 1.77 14.82 2.25
C VAL A 33 2.40 15.67 3.35
N GLY A 34 3.59 15.29 3.85
CA GLY A 34 4.30 16.04 4.88
C GLY A 34 4.65 17.47 4.46
N ASN A 35 5.10 17.65 3.22
CA ASN A 35 5.39 18.96 2.66
C ASN A 35 4.13 19.81 2.51
N LEU A 36 3.01 19.21 2.08
CA LEU A 36 1.72 19.90 1.91
C LEU A 36 1.17 20.42 3.24
N ILE A 37 1.24 19.61 4.30
CA ILE A 37 0.78 20.00 5.65
C ILE A 37 1.67 21.10 6.23
N ARG A 38 2.97 21.07 5.92
CA ARG A 38 3.93 22.09 6.38
C ARG A 38 3.76 23.43 5.66
N SER A 39 3.32 23.42 4.40
CA SER A 39 3.00 24.64 3.66
C SER A 39 1.65 25.22 4.08
N ASP A 40 0.61 24.38 4.18
CA ASP A 40 -0.75 24.81 4.53
C ASP A 40 -1.44 23.77 5.42
N CYS A 41 -1.41 24.00 6.74
CA CYS A 41 -1.99 23.08 7.71
C CYS A 41 -3.54 23.06 7.72
N TRP A 42 -4.18 23.96 6.97
CA TRP A 42 -5.65 24.04 6.81
C TRP A 42 -6.20 23.14 5.70
N LEU A 43 -5.34 22.39 5.00
CA LEU A 43 -5.78 21.46 3.97
C LEU A 43 -6.59 20.31 4.55
N THR A 44 -7.76 20.07 3.96
CA THR A 44 -8.60 18.93 4.34
C THR A 44 -8.01 17.62 3.82
N ILE A 45 -8.30 16.51 4.51
CA ILE A 45 -7.83 15.17 4.11
C ILE A 45 -8.22 14.85 2.66
N ARG A 46 -9.40 15.28 2.21
CA ARG A 46 -9.86 15.08 0.82
C ARG A 46 -9.00 15.87 -0.17
N ALA A 47 -8.72 17.15 0.12
CA ALA A 47 -7.84 17.95 -0.74
C ALA A 47 -6.42 17.36 -0.83
N ILE A 48 -5.88 16.88 0.30
CA ILE A 48 -4.58 16.20 0.33
C ILE A 48 -4.63 14.92 -0.53
N ALA A 49 -5.66 14.09 -0.37
CA ALA A 49 -5.88 12.89 -1.16
C ALA A 49 -5.98 13.17 -2.67
N GLU A 50 -6.74 14.20 -3.07
CA GLU A 50 -6.90 14.65 -4.46
C GLU A 50 -5.58 15.15 -5.06
N THR A 51 -4.78 15.90 -4.29
CA THR A 51 -3.48 16.41 -4.76
C THR A 51 -2.40 15.33 -4.90
N VAL A 52 -2.39 14.34 -4.00
CA VAL A 52 -1.41 13.26 -4.02
C VAL A 52 -1.89 12.08 -4.89
N GLY A 53 -3.16 12.08 -5.30
CA GLY A 53 -3.75 11.03 -6.13
C GLY A 53 -3.95 9.72 -5.37
N ILE A 54 -4.14 9.79 -4.05
CA ILE A 54 -4.36 8.63 -3.18
C ILE A 54 -5.82 8.62 -2.79
N ASP A 55 -6.54 7.59 -3.23
CA ASP A 55 -7.90 7.38 -2.76
C ASP A 55 -7.89 6.84 -1.32
N LYS A 56 -8.87 7.26 -0.51
CA LYS A 56 -9.02 6.82 0.89
C LYS A 56 -9.61 5.40 0.99
N GLU A 57 -10.13 4.84 -0.10
CA GLU A 57 -10.78 3.53 -0.14
C GLU A 57 -9.75 2.40 -0.02
N CYS A 58 -9.41 2.09 1.23
CA CYS A 58 -8.87 0.82 1.73
C CYS A 58 -9.49 0.57 3.11
#